data_AF-A0AAV5AVA1-F1
#
_entry.id   AF-A0AAV5AVA1-F1
#
_cell.length_a   1.000
_cell.length_b   1.000
_cell.length_c   1.000
_cell.angle_alpha   90.00
_cell.angle_beta   90.00
_cell.angle_gamma   90.00
#
_symmetry.space_group_name_H-M   'P 1'
#
loop_
_entity.id
_entity.type
_entity.pdbx_description
1 polymer ?
#
loop_
_entity_poly.entity_id
_entity_poly.type
_entity_poly.pdbx_seq_one_letter_code
_entity_poly.pdbx_strand_id
1 'polypeptide(L)'
;MKTAHNSTFFKILDQKKIDMIQVRLKQEVIELLKIPQYMAQLMIAIGSSEKNIKTWIRTNLDKITNYATLYAISKILEIPIEYLIDIECKRSLK
;
A
#
# COMPACT_ATOMS: atom_id res chain seq x y z
N MET A 1 -21.19 -8.77 9.24
CA MET A 1 -21.00 -9.51 7.97
C MET A 1 -19.50 -9.76 7.83
N LYS A 2 -19.05 -11.02 7.82
CA LYS A 2 -17.63 -11.38 7.67
C LYS A 2 -17.28 -11.35 6.19
N THR A 3 -16.68 -10.26 5.71
CA THR A 3 -16.05 -10.27 4.39
C THR A 3 -14.74 -11.02 4.51
N ALA A 4 -14.76 -12.30 4.12
CA ALA A 4 -13.54 -13.06 3.91
C ALA A 4 -12.82 -12.49 2.69
N HIS A 5 -12.03 -11.43 2.87
CA HIS A 5 -11.08 -10.93 1.87
C HIS A 5 -9.90 -11.90 1.78
N ASN A 6 -10.16 -13.10 1.28
CA ASN A 6 -9.15 -14.04 0.82
C ASN A 6 -8.90 -13.74 -0.67
N SER A 7 -8.34 -12.56 -0.97
CA SER A 7 -7.81 -12.33 -2.31
C SER A 7 -6.62 -13.26 -2.51
N THR A 8 -6.75 -14.20 -3.46
CA THR A 8 -5.76 -15.23 -3.83
C THR A 8 -4.39 -14.62 -4.11
N PHE A 9 -4.34 -13.36 -4.53
CA PHE A 9 -3.14 -12.58 -4.73
C PHE A 9 -2.28 -12.46 -3.45
N PHE A 10 -2.89 -12.20 -2.30
CA PHE A 10 -2.15 -12.03 -1.03
C PHE A 10 -1.66 -13.34 -0.44
N LYS A 11 -2.41 -14.43 -0.62
CA LYS A 11 -1.92 -15.76 -0.26
C LYS A 11 -0.66 -16.11 -1.04
N ILE A 12 -0.56 -15.69 -2.30
CA ILE A 12 0.62 -15.92 -3.14
C ILE A 12 1.80 -15.05 -2.69
N LEU A 13 1.57 -13.77 -2.32
CA LEU A 13 2.65 -12.91 -1.80
C LEU A 13 3.26 -13.48 -0.52
N ASP A 14 2.41 -13.91 0.42
CA ASP A 14 2.83 -14.50 1.70
C ASP A 14 3.54 -15.85 1.49
N GLN A 15 2.96 -16.75 0.67
CA GLN A 15 3.57 -18.05 0.35
C GLN A 15 4.92 -17.92 -0.37
N LYS A 16 5.09 -16.89 -1.21
CA LYS A 16 6.32 -16.66 -1.97
C LYS A 16 7.35 -15.79 -1.26
N LYS A 17 7.09 -15.35 -0.01
CA LYS A 17 7.96 -14.42 0.74
C LYS A 17 8.28 -13.15 -0.07
N ILE A 18 7.28 -12.60 -0.76
CA ILE A 18 7.45 -11.38 -1.55
C ILE A 18 7.31 -10.20 -0.61
N ASP A 19 8.46 -9.68 -0.16
CA ASP A 19 8.50 -8.53 0.75
C ASP A 19 8.29 -7.19 0.02
N MET A 20 8.53 -7.17 -1.30
CA MET A 20 8.54 -5.97 -2.11
C MET A 20 7.67 -6.14 -3.36
N ILE A 21 6.74 -5.22 -3.57
CA ILE A 21 5.81 -5.23 -4.70
C ILE A 21 5.78 -3.88 -5.41
N GLN A 22 5.80 -3.92 -6.74
CA GLN A 22 5.61 -2.72 -7.55
C GLN A 22 4.11 -2.41 -7.58
N VAL A 23 3.74 -1.24 -7.08
CA VAL A 23 2.34 -0.83 -6.96
C VAL A 23 2.17 0.65 -7.28
N ARG A 24 0.96 1.00 -7.70
CA ARG A 24 0.45 2.36 -7.73
C ARG A 24 -0.63 2.55 -6.69
N LEU A 25 -0.45 3.50 -5.77
CA LEU A 25 -1.55 3.89 -4.87
C LEU A 25 -2.59 4.68 -5.64
N LYS A 26 -3.86 4.45 -5.31
CA LYS A 26 -4.94 5.28 -5.81
C LYS A 26 -4.82 6.70 -5.29
N GLN A 27 -5.26 7.67 -6.09
CA GLN A 27 -5.19 9.08 -5.72
C GLN A 27 -5.97 9.39 -4.42
N GLU A 28 -7.12 8.75 -4.22
CA GLU A 28 -7.91 8.88 -2.99
C GLU A 28 -7.13 8.47 -1.73
N VAL A 29 -6.33 7.42 -1.81
CA VAL A 29 -5.46 6.95 -0.72
C VAL A 29 -4.36 7.95 -0.46
N ILE A 30 -3.76 8.51 -1.52
CA ILE A 30 -2.74 9.54 -1.43
C ILE A 30 -3.29 10.78 -0.70
N GLU A 31 -4.50 11.23 -1.03
CA GLU A 31 -5.11 12.38 -0.34
C GLU A 31 -5.41 12.08 1.12
N LEU A 32 -5.90 10.87 1.45
CA LEU A 32 -6.10 10.46 2.85
C LEU A 32 -4.78 10.47 3.62
N LEU A 33 -3.70 9.95 3.04
CA LEU A 33 -2.39 9.94 3.69
C LEU A 33 -1.79 11.33 3.92
N LYS A 34 -2.28 12.39 3.24
CA LYS A 34 -1.88 13.77 3.54
C LYS A 34 -2.56 14.34 4.79
N ILE A 35 -3.62 13.70 5.29
CA ILE A 35 -4.28 14.12 6.52
C ILE A 35 -3.32 13.88 7.70
N PRO A 36 -3.07 14.88 8.57
CA PRO A 36 -2.04 14.79 9.62
C PRO A 36 -2.17 13.57 10.54
N GLN A 37 -3.41 13.19 10.88
CA GLN A 37 -3.68 12.03 11.74
C GLN A 37 -3.20 10.72 11.11
N TYR A 38 -3.50 10.49 9.83
CA TYR A 38 -3.09 9.27 9.14
C TYR A 38 -1.59 9.27 8.82
N MET A 39 -1.04 10.44 8.48
CA MET A 39 0.40 10.62 8.30
C MET A 39 1.17 10.27 9.58
N ALA A 40 0.74 10.78 10.74
CA ALA A 40 1.37 10.51 12.02
C ALA A 40 1.33 9.01 12.39
N GLN A 41 0.17 8.36 12.21
CA GLN A 41 0.05 6.91 12.43
C GLN A 41 0.97 6.11 11.49
N LEU A 42 1.08 6.53 10.23
CA LEU A 42 1.92 5.84 9.26
C LEU A 42 3.40 6.01 9.61
N MET A 43 3.84 7.21 10.00
CA MET A 43 5.20 7.47 10.48
C MET A 43 5.60 6.52 11.61
N ILE A 44 4.70 6.32 12.58
CA ILE A 44 4.92 5.41 13.71
C ILE A 44 4.98 3.96 13.21
N ALA A 45 4.01 3.55 12.39
CA ALA A 45 3.87 2.16 11.96
C ALA A 45 5.05 1.66 11.11
N ILE A 46 5.64 2.52 10.28
CA ILE A 46 6.75 2.13 9.38
C ILE A 46 8.10 2.68 9.84
N GLY A 47 8.16 3.38 10.97
CA GLY A 47 9.39 3.93 11.54
C GLY A 47 10.11 4.92 10.61
N SER A 48 9.36 5.77 9.89
CA SER A 48 9.91 6.69 8.89
C SER A 48 9.48 8.14 9.14
N SER A 49 10.30 9.08 8.65
CA SER A 49 9.99 10.51 8.78
C SER A 49 8.88 10.95 7.82
N GLU A 50 8.15 11.99 8.20
CA GLU A 50 7.12 12.61 7.36
C GLU A 50 7.67 13.01 5.98
N LYS A 51 8.89 13.56 5.94
CA LYS A 51 9.57 13.95 4.70
C LYS A 51 9.77 12.78 3.76
N ASN A 52 10.20 11.63 4.28
CA ASN A 52 10.41 10.42 3.49
C ASN A 52 9.09 9.88 2.94
N ILE A 53 8.05 9.85 3.77
CA ILE A 53 6.72 9.40 3.37
C ILE A 53 6.11 10.33 2.31
N LYS A 54 6.17 11.65 2.51
CA LYS A 54 5.72 12.64 1.52
C LYS A 54 6.47 12.52 0.20
N THR A 55 7.78 12.30 0.25
CA THR A 55 8.59 12.09 -0.96
C THR A 55 8.16 10.81 -1.68
N TRP A 56 7.94 9.73 -0.93
CA TRP A 56 7.46 8.45 -1.47
C TRP A 56 6.09 8.62 -2.15
N ILE A 57 5.11 9.21 -1.45
CA ILE A 57 3.76 9.50 -1.97
C ILE A 57 3.80 10.42 -3.21
N ARG A 58 4.59 11.50 -3.18
CA ARG A 58 4.66 12.51 -4.25
C ARG A 58 5.16 11.93 -5.57
N THR A 59 5.97 10.87 -5.54
CA THR A 59 6.50 10.26 -6.76
C THR A 59 5.50 9.38 -7.52
N ASN A 60 4.19 9.54 -7.25
CA ASN A 60 3.02 8.94 -7.89
C ASN A 60 3.27 7.50 -8.35
N LEU A 61 3.11 6.61 -7.38
CA LEU A 61 3.84 5.36 -7.23
C LEU A 61 3.75 4.47 -8.47
N ASP A 62 4.82 4.40 -9.26
CA ASP A 62 5.16 3.19 -9.98
C ASP A 62 6.49 2.70 -9.38
N LYS A 63 6.43 2.29 -8.12
CA LYS A 63 7.61 1.98 -7.30
C LYS A 63 7.45 0.71 -6.50
N ILE A 64 8.59 0.05 -6.35
CA ILE A 64 8.76 -1.08 -5.44
C ILE A 64 8.50 -0.59 -4.01
N THR A 65 7.47 -1.15 -3.38
CA THR A 65 7.00 -0.81 -2.04
C THR A 65 7.00 -2.06 -1.18
N ASN A 66 7.43 -1.92 0.08
CA ASN A 66 7.39 -3.04 1.01
C ASN A 66 5.92 -3.40 1.34
N TYR A 67 5.59 -4.69 1.33
CA TYR A 67 4.26 -5.18 1.70
C TYR A 67 3.85 -4.71 3.10
N ALA A 68 4.78 -4.66 4.06
CA ALA A 68 4.52 -4.16 5.41
C ALA A 68 4.04 -2.70 5.41
N THR A 69 4.54 -1.86 4.49
CA THR A 69 4.06 -0.48 4.32
C THR A 69 2.60 -0.46 3.87
N LEU A 70 2.24 -1.31 2.89
CA LEU A 70 0.86 -1.39 2.40
C LEU A 70 -0.09 -1.97 3.45
N TYR A 71 0.37 -2.97 4.22
CA TYR A 71 -0.38 -3.51 5.33
C TYR A 71 -0.62 -2.47 6.43
N ALA A 72 0.40 -1.66 6.76
CA ALA A 72 0.25 -0.56 7.71
C ALA A 72 -0.82 0.45 7.24
N ILE A 73 -0.77 0.85 5.96
CA ILE A 73 -1.77 1.75 5.38
C ILE A 73 -3.17 1.13 5.44
N SER A 74 -3.29 -0.17 5.13
CA SER A 74 -4.57 -0.90 5.19
C SER A 74 -5.16 -0.89 6.59
N LYS A 75 -4.32 -1.05 7.62
CA LYS A 75 -4.76 -0.99 9.02
C LYS A 75 -5.16 0.42 9.47
N ILE A 76 -4.42 1.44 9.05
CA ILE A 76 -4.69 2.84 9.42
C ILE A 76 -5.97 3.35 8.78
N LEU A 77 -6.21 2.99 7.52
CA LEU A 77 -7.37 3.45 6.75
C LEU A 77 -8.57 2.48 6.83
N GLU A 78 -8.41 1.36 7.54
CA GLU A 78 -9.43 0.30 7.67
C GLU A 78 -9.98 -0.22 6.33
N ILE A 79 -9.16 -0.19 5.28
CA ILE A 79 -9.52 -0.66 3.93
C ILE A 79 -8.58 -1.77 3.47
N PRO A 80 -9.08 -2.79 2.72
CA PRO A 80 -8.21 -3.86 2.24
C PRO A 80 -7.14 -3.36 1.26
N ILE A 81 -5.98 -4.02 1.23
CA ILE A 81 -4.84 -3.59 0.40
C ILE A 81 -5.22 -3.51 -1.09
N GLU A 82 -6.08 -4.38 -1.60
CA GLU A 82 -6.53 -4.32 -3.00
C GLU A 82 -7.29 -3.04 -3.35
N TYR A 83 -7.86 -2.35 -2.36
CA TYR A 83 -8.49 -1.05 -2.56
C TYR A 83 -7.48 0.10 -2.45
N LEU A 84 -6.30 -0.14 -1.88
CA LEU A 84 -5.23 0.86 -1.77
C LEU A 84 -4.53 1.11 -3.10
N ILE A 85 -4.44 0.08 -3.93
CA ILE A 85 -3.58 0.06 -5.11
C ILE A 85 -4.37 -0.11 -6.40
N ASP A 86 -3.90 0.51 -7.47
CA ASP A 86 -4.17 0.08 -8.82
C ASP A 86 -3.18 -1.02 -9.18
N ILE A 87 -3.68 -2.24 -9.33
CA ILE A 87 -2.90 -3.32 -9.93
C ILE A 87 -2.89 -3.05 -11.43
N GLU A 88 -1.90 -2.29 -11.91
CA GLU A 88 -1.52 -2.38 -13.32
C GLU A 88 -0.96 -3.79 -13.53
N CYS A 89 -1.83 -4.75 -13.83
CA CYS A 89 -1.44 -5.98 -14.49
C CYS A 89 -0.83 -5.57 -15.82
N LYS A 90 0.48 -5.29 -15.85
CA LYS A 90 1.27 -5.40 -17.06
C LYS A 90 1.21 -6.87 -17.46
N ARG A 91 0.14 -7.24 -18.17
CA ARG A 91 0.18 -8.38 -19.09
C ARG A 91 1.38 -8.09 -19.97
N SER A 92 2.48 -8.77 -19.73
CA SER A 92 3.48 -8.97 -20.76
C SER A 92 2.77 -9.83 -21.80
N LEU A 93 2.10 -9.15 -22.74
CA LEU A 93 1.77 -9.74 -24.02
C LEU A 93 3.12 -9.88 -24.74
N LYS A 94 3.75 -11.03 -24.53
CA LYS A 94 4.65 -11.60 -25.52
C LYS A 94 3.79 -12.31 -26.57
#